data_AF-A0A6S7HB81-F1
#
_entry.id   AF-A0A6S7HB81-F1
#
_cell.length_a   1.000
_cell.length_b   1.000
_cell.length_c   1.000
_cell.angle_alpha   90.00
_cell.angle_beta   90.00
_cell.angle_gamma   90.00
#
_symmetry.space_group_name_H-M   'P 1'
#
loop_
_entity.id
_entity.type
_entity.pdbx_description
1 polymer ?
#
loop_
_entity_poly.entity_id
_entity_poly.type
_entity_poly.pdbx_seq_one_letter_code
_entity_poly.pdbx_strand_id
1 'polypeptide(L)'
;MYVVNTTFTILNEKNIAMSEKGNYILAVIKASESYDTLAESLADIITKMQDLQKISADDKTFDFEYFLGGDWKFLACVCGIGAGNANHACIGCKCANLDRCDTSNHWSILVPEHGAHILNEILKNAGSKKVNCKSKPLFMFIPLSHVVIDTLHLFLRISDILINLLIRELKFHDSIEKRTKFSGGFNKGKLRHMAQCKTYLQELSIPFHWYVGKESKQLEFRELTGPVKVKLFQHINISSLLPNSDNHETTPKIWDGFWNIIQDQKQDFNHEDVECFKGKVTSWLELFLTVYQAKDVTPYMHALYAQVPEFLQLYTNLEYFIQQGMEKYDVTSKNFFRSSNHRSFSTSTNFL
;
A
#
# COMPACT_ATOMS: atom_id res chain seq x y z
N MET A 1 7.68 -11.23 -16.40
CA MET A 1 9.06 -10.79 -16.14
C MET A 1 9.01 -9.74 -15.06
N TYR A 2 9.57 -10.03 -13.89
CA TYR A 2 9.61 -9.11 -12.74
C TYR A 2 10.94 -8.36 -12.75
N VAL A 3 10.88 -7.06 -12.48
CA VAL A 3 12.03 -6.17 -12.35
C VAL A 3 11.83 -5.50 -11.01
N VAL A 4 12.84 -5.54 -10.15
CA VAL A 4 12.86 -4.83 -8.87
C VAL A 4 13.83 -3.68 -9.01
N ASN A 5 13.34 -2.45 -8.86
CA ASN A 5 14.17 -1.27 -8.79
C ASN A 5 14.42 -0.93 -7.32
N THR A 6 15.69 -0.71 -6.97
CA THR A 6 16.08 -0.16 -5.68
C THR A 6 16.68 1.20 -5.95
N THR A 7 16.14 2.21 -5.27
CA THR A 7 16.57 3.60 -5.41
C THR A 7 16.89 4.16 -4.03
N PHE A 8 17.71 5.21 -3.99
CA PHE A 8 17.82 6.06 -2.80
C PHE A 8 17.31 7.45 -3.14
N THR A 9 16.84 8.12 -2.09
CA THR A 9 16.31 9.48 -2.16
C THR A 9 16.84 10.25 -0.96
N ILE A 10 17.21 11.52 -1.15
CA ILE A 10 17.68 12.39 -0.07
C ILE A 10 16.50 13.21 0.45
N LEU A 11 15.95 12.84 1.60
CA LEU A 11 14.74 13.46 2.16
C LEU A 11 14.91 14.97 2.41
N ASN A 12 16.13 15.42 2.73
CA ASN A 12 16.45 16.84 2.92
C ASN A 12 16.20 17.71 1.68
N GLU A 13 16.08 17.11 0.48
CA GLU A 13 15.76 17.83 -0.76
C GLU A 13 14.25 18.08 -0.95
N LYS A 14 13.40 17.62 -0.02
CA LYS A 14 11.95 17.88 0.05
C LYS A 14 11.22 17.63 -1.28
N ASN A 15 10.78 18.67 -1.96
CA ASN A 15 9.99 18.56 -3.20
C ASN A 15 10.74 17.80 -4.31
N ILE A 16 12.09 17.85 -4.30
CA ILE A 16 12.90 17.09 -5.27
C ILE A 16 12.80 15.60 -5.00
N ALA A 17 12.85 15.18 -3.72
CA ALA A 17 12.70 13.80 -3.27
C ALA A 17 11.39 13.15 -3.72
N MET A 18 10.31 13.94 -3.75
CA MET A 18 8.99 13.49 -4.21
C MET A 18 8.88 13.35 -5.75
N SER A 19 9.83 13.93 -6.48
CA SER A 19 9.86 13.91 -7.95
C SER A 19 10.74 12.78 -8.47
N GLU A 20 10.59 12.45 -9.75
CA GLU A 20 11.50 11.53 -10.42
C GLU A 20 12.98 12.00 -10.30
N LYS A 21 13.24 13.31 -10.34
CA LYS A 21 14.62 13.83 -10.32
C LYS A 21 15.38 13.58 -9.02
N GLY A 22 14.67 13.37 -7.90
CA GLY A 22 15.27 13.06 -6.59
C GLY A 22 15.41 11.57 -6.30
N ASN A 23 15.04 10.69 -7.24
CA ASN A 23 15.13 9.24 -7.07
C ASN A 23 16.33 8.69 -7.85
N TYR A 24 17.36 8.27 -7.13
CA TYR A 24 18.63 7.83 -7.70
C TYR A 24 18.70 6.29 -7.69
N ILE A 25 18.91 5.68 -8.86
CA ILE A 25 18.94 4.22 -9.00
C ILE A 25 20.20 3.65 -8.33
N LEU A 26 20.00 2.72 -7.38
CA LEU A 26 21.06 1.90 -6.79
C LEU A 26 21.22 0.58 -7.53
N ALA A 27 20.11 -0.10 -7.80
CA ALA A 27 20.10 -1.42 -8.42
C ALA A 27 18.84 -1.64 -9.25
N VAL A 28 18.99 -2.41 -10.32
CA VAL A 28 17.90 -2.89 -11.17
C VAL A 28 18.03 -4.39 -11.31
N ILE A 29 17.20 -5.14 -10.59
CA ILE A 29 17.32 -6.58 -10.45
C ILE A 29 16.26 -7.25 -11.33
N LYS A 30 16.73 -8.03 -12.31
CA LYS A 30 15.87 -8.85 -13.18
C LYS A 30 15.67 -10.24 -12.55
N ALA A 31 14.83 -10.33 -11.54
CA ALA A 31 14.52 -11.59 -10.89
C ALA A 31 13.17 -11.55 -10.16
N SER A 32 12.75 -12.68 -9.58
CA SER A 32 11.61 -12.70 -8.67
C SER A 32 11.94 -11.93 -7.40
N GLU A 33 11.01 -11.09 -6.94
CA GLU A 33 11.07 -10.43 -5.64
C GLU A 33 10.86 -11.46 -4.52
N SER A 34 11.95 -12.12 -4.15
CA SER A 34 12.04 -13.13 -3.10
C SER A 34 13.16 -12.75 -2.13
N TYR A 35 13.07 -13.23 -0.89
CA TYR A 35 14.05 -12.90 0.14
C TYR A 35 15.48 -13.26 -0.29
N ASP A 36 15.70 -14.51 -0.73
CA ASP A 36 17.04 -15.00 -1.09
C ASP A 36 17.62 -14.21 -2.26
N THR A 37 16.79 -13.92 -3.27
CA THR A 37 17.18 -13.13 -4.43
C THR A 37 17.59 -11.70 -4.05
N LEU A 38 16.82 -11.04 -3.18
CA LEU A 38 17.14 -9.68 -2.73
C LEU A 38 18.37 -9.69 -1.83
N ALA A 39 18.50 -10.67 -0.94
CA ALA A 39 19.66 -10.83 -0.06
C ALA A 39 20.96 -10.98 -0.87
N GLU A 40 20.95 -11.84 -1.89
CA GLU A 40 22.11 -12.05 -2.77
C GLU A 40 22.39 -10.82 -3.63
N SER A 41 21.36 -10.29 -4.30
CA SER A 41 21.53 -9.20 -5.28
C SER A 41 21.92 -7.86 -4.64
N LEU A 42 21.58 -7.63 -3.37
CA LEU A 42 21.83 -6.38 -2.66
C LEU A 42 22.95 -6.50 -1.62
N ALA A 43 23.61 -7.66 -1.46
CA ALA A 43 24.58 -7.92 -0.39
C ALA A 43 25.69 -6.85 -0.31
N ASP A 44 26.33 -6.54 -1.44
CA ASP A 44 27.41 -5.54 -1.50
C ASP A 44 26.91 -4.13 -1.20
N ILE A 45 25.70 -3.79 -1.66
CA ILE A 45 25.08 -2.47 -1.43
C ILE A 45 24.74 -2.30 0.05
N ILE A 46 24.10 -3.31 0.65
CA ILE A 46 23.74 -3.33 2.06
C ILE A 46 24.99 -3.16 2.93
N THR A 47 26.07 -3.90 2.64
CA THR A 47 27.33 -3.80 3.39
C THR A 47 27.92 -2.40 3.29
N LYS A 48 28.01 -1.84 2.09
CA LYS A 48 28.54 -0.47 1.90
C LYS A 48 27.69 0.61 2.56
N MET A 49 26.36 0.48 2.52
CA MET A 49 25.45 1.42 3.19
C MET A 49 25.58 1.33 4.71
N GLN A 50 25.75 0.13 5.25
CA GLN A 50 25.99 -0.06 6.69
C GLN A 50 27.28 0.62 7.15
N ASP A 51 28.34 0.56 6.35
CA ASP A 51 29.62 1.19 6.67
C ASP A 51 29.59 2.72 6.48
N LEU A 52 28.70 3.23 5.61
CA LEU A 52 28.55 4.65 5.31
C LEU A 52 27.71 5.37 6.36
N GLN A 53 28.31 5.66 7.52
CA GLN A 53 27.62 6.41 8.58
C GLN A 53 27.82 7.93 8.46
N LYS A 54 28.95 8.35 7.90
CA LYS A 54 29.33 9.77 7.77
C LYS A 54 30.08 10.03 6.48
N ILE A 55 29.97 11.25 5.95
CA ILE A 55 30.81 11.75 4.86
C ILE A 55 31.31 13.15 5.20
N SER A 56 32.55 13.47 4.83
CA SER A 56 33.11 14.81 4.98
C SER A 56 33.41 15.41 3.60
N ALA A 57 32.92 16.62 3.35
CA ALA A 57 33.15 17.40 2.13
C ALA A 57 33.15 18.89 2.47
N ASP A 58 34.07 19.67 1.87
CA ASP A 58 34.17 21.13 2.03
C ASP A 58 34.08 21.60 3.50
N ASP A 59 34.91 21.01 4.37
CA ASP A 59 34.97 21.26 5.81
C ASP A 59 33.66 21.01 6.59
N LYS A 60 32.71 20.29 5.99
CA LYS A 60 31.47 19.86 6.63
C LYS A 60 31.45 18.34 6.75
N THR A 61 30.93 17.86 7.88
CA THR A 61 30.64 16.44 8.09
C THR A 61 29.13 16.26 8.11
N PHE A 62 28.66 15.29 7.34
CA PHE A 62 27.26 14.90 7.25
C PHE A 62 27.12 13.50 7.82
N ASP A 63 26.16 13.35 8.73
CA ASP A 63 25.77 12.06 9.30
C ASP A 63 24.59 11.50 8.49
N PHE A 64 24.59 10.20 8.23
CA PHE A 64 23.50 9.53 7.51
C PHE A 64 22.51 8.92 8.49
N GLU A 65 21.23 9.25 8.28
CA GLU A 65 20.12 8.56 8.90
C GLU A 65 19.34 7.83 7.80
N TYR A 66 19.27 6.50 7.92
CA TYR A 66 18.64 5.67 6.90
C TYR A 66 17.17 5.41 7.21
N PHE A 67 16.36 5.50 6.16
CA PHE A 67 14.94 5.16 6.15
C PHE A 67 14.67 4.12 5.07
N LEU A 68 13.66 3.29 5.30
CA LEU A 68 13.25 2.26 4.36
C LEU A 68 11.80 2.49 3.97
N GLY A 69 11.57 2.66 2.66
CA GLY A 69 10.25 2.81 2.05
C GLY A 69 10.00 1.73 1.00
N GLY A 70 8.73 1.40 0.77
CA GLY A 70 8.34 0.27 -0.08
C GLY A 70 6.85 0.02 -0.06
N ASP A 71 6.34 -0.67 -1.08
CA ASP A 71 5.06 -1.35 -0.95
C ASP A 71 5.15 -2.42 0.17
N TRP A 72 4.00 -2.78 0.73
CA TRP A 72 3.94 -3.70 1.87
C TRP A 72 4.61 -5.05 1.63
N LYS A 73 4.54 -5.58 0.41
CA LYS A 73 5.10 -6.89 0.10
C LYS A 73 6.63 -6.82 0.13
N PHE A 74 7.19 -5.77 -0.46
CA PHE A 74 8.63 -5.51 -0.39
C PHE A 74 9.08 -5.28 1.06
N LEU A 75 8.43 -4.36 1.79
CA LEU A 75 8.78 -4.04 3.18
C LEU A 75 8.70 -5.26 4.08
N ALA A 76 7.63 -6.05 4.00
CA ALA A 76 7.52 -7.28 4.77
C ALA A 76 8.67 -8.24 4.45
N CYS A 77 8.97 -8.44 3.16
CA CYS A 77 10.06 -9.31 2.73
C CYS A 77 11.42 -8.91 3.32
N VAL A 78 11.79 -7.63 3.18
CA VAL A 78 13.10 -7.12 3.63
C VAL A 78 13.19 -6.92 5.14
N CYS A 79 12.05 -6.78 5.84
CA CYS A 79 11.98 -6.79 7.31
C CYS A 79 11.87 -8.21 7.89
N GLY A 80 11.95 -9.25 7.06
CA GLY A 80 11.88 -10.63 7.52
C GLY A 80 10.49 -11.07 8.00
N ILE A 81 9.45 -10.31 7.67
CA ILE A 81 8.05 -10.59 7.98
C ILE A 81 7.43 -11.41 6.84
N GLY A 82 6.54 -12.35 7.17
CA GLY A 82 5.83 -13.17 6.21
C GLY A 82 4.76 -12.42 5.41
N ALA A 83 3.93 -13.17 4.68
CA ALA A 83 2.97 -12.61 3.73
C ALA A 83 1.92 -11.71 4.40
N GLY A 84 1.43 -10.70 3.66
CA GLY A 84 0.45 -9.73 4.16
C GLY A 84 -0.92 -10.31 4.54
N ASN A 85 -1.23 -11.55 4.14
CA ASN A 85 -2.44 -12.27 4.52
C ASN A 85 -2.24 -13.20 5.74
N ALA A 86 -1.03 -13.28 6.30
CA ALA A 86 -0.76 -14.07 7.48
C ALA A 86 -1.40 -13.46 8.74
N ASN A 87 -1.46 -14.27 9.81
CA ASN A 87 -1.63 -13.69 11.14
C ASN A 87 -0.40 -12.86 11.49
N HIS A 88 -0.55 -11.77 12.24
CA HIS A 88 0.55 -10.83 12.55
C HIS A 88 1.24 -10.25 11.28
N ALA A 89 0.44 -9.87 10.28
CA ALA A 89 0.96 -9.30 9.03
C ALA A 89 1.52 -7.88 9.14
N CYS A 90 1.22 -7.19 10.24
CA CYS A 90 1.64 -5.82 10.49
C CYS A 90 3.17 -5.72 10.56
N ILE A 91 3.77 -4.76 9.86
CA ILE A 91 5.25 -4.63 9.77
C ILE A 91 5.82 -4.02 11.06
N GLY A 92 5.11 -3.05 11.65
CA GLY A 92 5.57 -2.31 12.83
C GLY A 92 5.24 -2.97 14.17
N CYS A 93 4.20 -3.81 14.25
CA CYS A 93 3.77 -4.42 15.50
C CYS A 93 3.24 -5.85 15.34
N LYS A 94 3.13 -6.56 16.47
CA LYS A 94 2.72 -7.95 16.61
C LYS A 94 1.19 -8.13 16.64
N CYS A 95 0.40 -7.16 16.15
CA CYS A 95 -1.07 -7.24 16.14
C CYS A 95 -1.58 -8.45 15.37
N ALA A 96 -2.37 -9.32 16.03
CA ALA A 96 -3.01 -10.45 15.34
C ALA A 96 -4.10 -9.96 14.38
N ASN A 97 -4.50 -10.81 13.44
CA ASN A 97 -5.51 -10.47 12.45
C ASN A 97 -6.88 -10.14 13.06
N LEU A 98 -7.29 -10.84 14.10
CA LEU A 98 -8.56 -10.63 14.79
C LEU A 98 -8.56 -9.36 15.65
N ASP A 99 -7.39 -8.91 16.09
CA ASP A 99 -7.26 -7.74 16.97
C ASP A 99 -7.17 -6.42 16.18
N ARG A 100 -7.07 -6.48 14.84
CA ARG A 100 -6.91 -5.28 13.99
C ARG A 100 -8.09 -4.32 14.07
N CYS A 101 -9.28 -4.86 14.33
CA CYS A 101 -10.51 -4.07 14.43
C CYS A 101 -10.74 -3.51 15.84
N ASP A 102 -9.94 -3.92 16.83
CA ASP A 102 -10.13 -3.47 18.20
C ASP A 102 -9.40 -2.15 18.44
N THR A 103 -10.16 -1.04 18.40
CA THR A 103 -9.67 0.32 18.66
C THR A 103 -9.40 0.59 20.14
N SER A 104 -9.76 -0.31 21.06
CA SER A 104 -9.40 -0.16 22.48
C SER A 104 -7.95 -0.57 22.77
N ASN A 105 -7.36 -1.40 21.91
CA ASN A 105 -5.97 -1.80 22.02
C ASN A 105 -5.03 -0.71 21.49
N HIS A 106 -4.00 -0.43 22.29
CA HIS A 106 -2.94 0.49 21.95
C HIS A 106 -1.79 -0.29 21.33
N TRP A 107 -1.63 -0.18 20.00
CA TRP A 107 -0.53 -0.75 19.26
C TRP A 107 0.48 0.33 18.90
N SER A 108 1.77 0.00 18.97
CA SER A 108 2.86 0.96 18.71
C SER A 108 3.94 0.35 17.81
N ILE A 109 4.64 1.20 17.06
CA ILE A 109 5.89 0.89 16.36
C ILE A 109 7.13 1.14 17.24
N LEU A 110 6.96 1.85 18.36
CA LEU A 110 8.04 2.27 19.26
C LEU A 110 8.06 1.49 20.57
N VAL A 111 6.89 1.16 21.12
CA VAL A 111 6.74 0.63 22.49
C VAL A 111 6.55 -0.90 22.46
N PRO A 112 7.53 -1.71 22.91
CA PRO A 112 7.44 -3.17 22.90
C PRO A 112 6.27 -3.75 23.68
N GLU A 113 5.90 -3.13 24.80
CA GLU A 113 4.76 -3.49 25.64
C GLU A 113 3.43 -3.33 24.90
N HIS A 114 3.39 -2.40 23.94
CA HIS A 114 2.29 -2.18 23.00
C HIS A 114 2.49 -2.93 21.68
N GLY A 115 3.27 -4.02 21.73
CA GLY A 115 3.40 -4.97 20.65
C GLY A 115 4.37 -4.57 19.55
N ALA A 116 5.17 -3.51 19.68
CA ALA A 116 6.17 -3.15 18.68
C ALA A 116 7.10 -4.34 18.36
N HIS A 117 7.43 -4.50 17.07
CA HIS A 117 8.44 -5.47 16.68
C HIS A 117 9.82 -4.99 17.14
N ILE A 118 10.66 -5.93 17.62
CA ILE A 118 12.06 -5.67 17.97
C ILE A 118 12.95 -6.50 17.05
N LEU A 119 13.99 -5.88 16.49
CA LEU A 119 14.92 -6.53 15.56
C LEU A 119 15.49 -7.85 16.11
N ASN A 120 15.94 -7.87 17.37
CA ASN A 120 16.45 -9.06 18.04
C ASN A 120 15.42 -10.19 18.14
N GLU A 121 14.13 -9.87 18.34
CA GLU A 121 13.07 -10.87 18.35
C GLU A 121 12.84 -11.44 16.95
N ILE A 122 12.85 -10.61 15.91
CA ILE A 122 12.71 -11.08 14.53
C ILE A 122 13.87 -12.03 14.19
N LEU A 123 15.11 -11.65 14.53
CA LEU A 123 16.29 -12.49 14.30
C LEU A 123 16.20 -13.83 15.02
N LYS A 124 15.80 -13.83 16.29
CA LYS A 124 15.66 -15.06 17.08
C LYS A 124 14.56 -15.98 16.53
N ASN A 125 13.49 -15.40 15.99
CA ASN A 125 12.34 -16.12 15.47
C ASN A 125 12.39 -16.35 13.95
N ALA A 126 13.48 -15.97 13.26
CA ALA A 126 13.63 -16.19 11.83
C ALA A 126 13.50 -17.69 11.51
N GLY A 127 12.67 -18.03 10.51
CA GLY A 127 12.34 -19.41 10.14
C GLY A 127 11.32 -20.11 11.05
N SER A 128 10.98 -19.55 12.23
CA SER A 128 10.03 -20.18 13.17
C SER A 128 8.56 -19.92 12.84
N LYS A 129 8.26 -18.91 12.01
CA LYS A 129 6.91 -18.37 11.73
C LYS A 129 6.17 -17.80 12.95
N LYS A 130 6.78 -17.79 14.13
CA LYS A 130 6.23 -17.16 15.34
C LYS A 130 6.08 -15.66 15.09
N VAL A 131 4.91 -15.10 15.41
CA VAL A 131 4.54 -13.69 15.13
C VAL A 131 4.94 -13.26 13.71
N ASN A 132 4.77 -14.17 12.74
CA ASN A 132 5.07 -13.97 11.33
C ASN A 132 6.54 -13.68 10.98
N CYS A 133 7.49 -13.96 11.88
CA CYS A 133 8.92 -13.89 11.58
C CYS A 133 9.31 -15.04 10.64
N LYS A 134 9.68 -14.69 9.40
CA LYS A 134 10.02 -15.62 8.32
C LYS A 134 11.52 -15.67 8.04
N SER A 135 12.17 -14.52 7.97
CA SER A 135 13.60 -14.39 7.64
C SER A 135 14.27 -13.37 8.54
N LYS A 136 15.60 -13.25 8.46
CA LYS A 136 16.32 -12.15 9.10
C LYS A 136 16.05 -10.85 8.31
N PRO A 137 15.96 -9.68 8.93
CA PRO A 137 15.86 -8.43 8.16
C PRO A 137 17.12 -8.21 7.32
N LEU A 138 16.97 -7.71 6.10
CA LEU A 138 18.09 -7.44 5.19
C LEU A 138 18.87 -6.18 5.61
N PHE A 139 18.14 -5.12 5.97
CA PHE A 139 18.71 -3.83 6.35
C PHE A 139 18.78 -3.70 7.88
N MET A 140 19.55 -4.56 8.54
CA MET A 140 19.63 -4.62 10.02
C MET A 140 20.14 -3.33 10.68
N PHE A 141 20.83 -2.47 9.92
CA PHE A 141 21.31 -1.18 10.39
C PHE A 141 20.22 -0.08 10.38
N ILE A 142 19.05 -0.36 9.79
CA ILE A 142 17.90 0.54 9.78
C ILE A 142 16.96 0.15 10.93
N PRO A 143 16.68 1.04 11.89
CA PRO A 143 15.69 0.79 12.94
C PRO A 143 14.30 0.51 12.35
N LEU A 144 13.51 -0.35 12.99
CA LEU A 144 12.14 -0.63 12.53
C LEU A 144 11.23 0.61 12.59
N SER A 145 11.52 1.57 13.47
CA SER A 145 10.86 2.88 13.52
C SER A 145 11.13 3.75 12.28
N HIS A 146 12.12 3.39 11.46
CA HIS A 146 12.46 4.08 10.21
C HIS A 146 11.96 3.31 8.97
N VAL A 147 11.18 2.25 9.18
CA VAL A 147 10.47 1.53 8.11
C VAL A 147 9.12 2.19 7.90
N VAL A 148 9.09 3.20 7.03
CA VAL A 148 7.92 4.06 6.85
C VAL A 148 6.95 3.44 5.82
N ILE A 149 5.67 3.40 6.18
CA ILE A 149 4.64 2.86 5.29
C ILE A 149 4.36 3.84 4.16
N ASP A 150 4.25 3.29 2.94
CA ASP A 150 3.86 4.06 1.77
C ASP A 150 2.37 4.46 1.83
N THR A 151 2.11 5.75 2.01
CA THR A 151 0.76 6.32 2.07
C THR A 151 0.04 6.26 0.72
N LEU A 152 0.76 6.19 -0.41
CA LEU A 152 0.16 5.95 -1.73
C LEU A 152 -0.46 4.56 -1.78
N HIS A 153 0.32 3.52 -1.46
CA HIS A 153 -0.19 2.15 -1.45
C HIS A 153 -1.27 1.94 -0.37
N LEU A 154 -1.17 2.62 0.76
CA LEU A 154 -2.23 2.67 1.77
C LEU A 154 -3.54 3.18 1.17
N PHE A 155 -3.52 4.33 0.49
CA PHE A 155 -4.70 4.86 -0.20
C PHE A 155 -5.25 3.86 -1.22
N LEU A 156 -4.38 3.32 -2.08
CA LEU A 156 -4.80 2.41 -3.15
C LEU A 156 -5.49 1.16 -2.60
N ARG A 157 -4.94 0.56 -1.54
CA ARG A 157 -5.42 -0.71 -0.99
C ARG A 157 -6.67 -0.55 -0.15
N ILE A 158 -6.78 0.50 0.66
CA ILE A 158 -8.02 0.76 1.41
C ILE A 158 -9.14 1.17 0.44
N SER A 159 -8.82 1.93 -0.61
CA SER A 159 -9.78 2.24 -1.69
C SER A 159 -10.34 0.98 -2.35
N ASP A 160 -9.48 -0.01 -2.63
CA ASP A 160 -9.93 -1.29 -3.21
C ASP A 160 -10.91 -2.01 -2.29
N ILE A 161 -10.70 -1.95 -0.97
CA ILE A 161 -11.64 -2.53 0.01
C ILE A 161 -12.98 -1.82 -0.07
N LEU A 162 -13.02 -0.49 0.00
CA LEU A 162 -14.26 0.27 -0.08
C LEU A 162 -15.02 0.02 -1.40
N ILE A 163 -14.31 -0.01 -2.53
CA ILE A 163 -14.89 -0.34 -3.85
C ILE A 163 -15.46 -1.76 -3.84
N ASN A 164 -14.72 -2.75 -3.33
CA ASN A 164 -15.20 -4.13 -3.27
C ASN A 164 -16.42 -4.30 -2.35
N LEU A 165 -16.48 -3.55 -1.25
CA LEU A 165 -17.62 -3.52 -0.34
C LEU A 165 -18.86 -2.90 -1.02
N LEU A 166 -18.69 -1.81 -1.76
CA LEU A 166 -19.75 -1.24 -2.60
C LEU A 166 -20.25 -2.26 -3.63
N ILE A 167 -19.35 -2.97 -4.30
CA ILE A 167 -19.72 -4.00 -5.27
C ILE A 167 -20.46 -5.17 -4.60
N ARG A 168 -20.08 -5.55 -3.38
CA ARG A 168 -20.77 -6.56 -2.57
C ARG A 168 -22.22 -6.12 -2.29
N GLU A 169 -22.42 -4.86 -1.94
CA GLU A 169 -23.75 -4.28 -1.71
C GLU A 169 -24.61 -4.26 -2.98
N LEU A 170 -24.03 -3.84 -4.11
CA LEU A 170 -24.72 -3.84 -5.40
C LEU A 170 -25.16 -5.26 -5.81
N LYS A 171 -24.32 -6.27 -5.54
CA LYS A 171 -24.67 -7.68 -5.78
C LYS A 171 -25.82 -8.15 -4.89
N PHE A 172 -25.87 -7.70 -3.64
CA PHE A 172 -26.97 -8.01 -2.73
C PHE A 172 -28.29 -7.42 -3.23
N HIS A 173 -28.30 -6.14 -3.64
CA HIS A 173 -29.49 -5.51 -4.22
C HIS A 173 -29.95 -6.12 -5.55
N ASP A 174 -29.02 -6.66 -6.35
CA ASP A 174 -29.34 -7.44 -7.55
C ASP A 174 -29.65 -8.93 -7.27
N SER A 175 -29.69 -9.35 -5.99
CA SER A 175 -29.96 -10.74 -5.55
C SER A 175 -29.02 -11.77 -6.18
N ILE A 176 -27.73 -11.43 -6.29
CA ILE A 176 -26.67 -12.26 -6.88
C ILE A 176 -25.44 -12.40 -5.97
N GLU A 177 -25.57 -12.11 -4.69
CA GLU A 177 -24.50 -12.19 -3.70
C GLU A 177 -23.90 -13.61 -3.58
N LYS A 178 -24.72 -14.65 -3.79
CA LYS A 178 -24.28 -16.06 -3.82
C LYS A 178 -23.83 -16.53 -5.21
N ARG A 179 -24.01 -15.71 -6.25
CA ARG A 179 -23.72 -16.11 -7.61
C ARG A 179 -22.23 -15.95 -7.92
N THR A 180 -21.55 -17.07 -8.09
CA THR A 180 -20.11 -17.09 -8.39
C THR A 180 -19.81 -17.20 -9.87
N LYS A 181 -20.72 -17.72 -10.71
CA LYS A 181 -20.50 -17.90 -12.15
C LYS A 181 -21.58 -17.27 -13.03
N PHE A 182 -21.16 -16.72 -14.17
CA PHE A 182 -22.00 -16.02 -15.14
C PHE A 182 -21.89 -16.70 -16.51
N SER A 183 -22.81 -17.61 -16.81
CA SER A 183 -22.88 -18.34 -18.09
C SER A 183 -23.49 -17.54 -19.24
N GLY A 184 -24.35 -16.55 -18.93
CA GLY A 184 -25.08 -15.74 -19.92
C GLY A 184 -24.56 -14.32 -20.11
N GLY A 185 -23.32 -14.03 -19.72
CA GLY A 185 -22.74 -12.68 -19.78
C GLY A 185 -23.35 -11.70 -18.77
N PHE A 186 -23.06 -10.41 -18.96
CA PHE A 186 -23.62 -9.32 -18.17
C PHE A 186 -24.98 -8.88 -18.74
N ASN A 187 -26.08 -9.17 -18.03
CA ASN A 187 -27.42 -8.80 -18.44
C ASN A 187 -27.91 -7.57 -17.67
N LYS A 188 -27.93 -6.40 -18.33
CA LYS A 188 -28.36 -5.11 -17.74
C LYS A 188 -29.77 -5.14 -17.15
N GLY A 189 -30.70 -5.87 -17.76
CA GLY A 189 -32.09 -5.95 -17.29
C GLY A 189 -32.24 -6.76 -16.01
N LYS A 190 -31.32 -7.69 -15.73
CA LYS A 190 -31.29 -8.50 -14.51
C LYS A 190 -30.38 -7.92 -13.42
N LEU A 191 -29.36 -7.15 -13.80
CA LEU A 191 -28.35 -6.58 -12.91
C LEU A 191 -28.49 -5.06 -12.87
N ARG A 192 -29.63 -4.60 -12.37
CA ARG A 192 -30.05 -3.20 -12.46
C ARG A 192 -29.09 -2.29 -11.69
N HIS A 193 -28.77 -2.63 -10.45
CA HIS A 193 -27.93 -1.79 -9.58
C HIS A 193 -26.49 -1.76 -10.09
N MET A 194 -25.94 -2.90 -10.51
CA MET A 194 -24.62 -2.93 -11.13
C MET A 194 -24.58 -2.14 -12.44
N ALA A 195 -25.64 -2.19 -13.25
CA ALA A 195 -25.73 -1.41 -14.49
C ALA A 195 -25.84 0.10 -14.22
N GLN A 196 -26.62 0.50 -13.21
CA GLN A 196 -26.73 1.89 -12.77
C GLN A 196 -25.39 2.43 -12.26
N CYS A 197 -24.70 1.66 -11.41
CA CYS A 197 -23.35 2.01 -10.95
C CYS A 197 -22.38 2.23 -12.12
N LYS A 198 -22.39 1.33 -13.11
CA LYS A 198 -21.59 1.52 -14.32
C LYS A 198 -21.92 2.86 -15.01
N THR A 199 -23.20 3.13 -15.27
CA THR A 199 -23.62 4.37 -15.94
C THR A 199 -23.18 5.61 -15.16
N TYR A 200 -23.42 5.62 -13.85
CA TYR A 200 -23.02 6.70 -12.96
C TYR A 200 -21.51 6.98 -13.00
N LEU A 201 -20.69 5.93 -12.90
CA LEU A 201 -19.24 6.08 -12.98
C LEU A 201 -18.78 6.60 -14.36
N GLN A 202 -19.45 6.18 -15.44
CA GLN A 202 -19.17 6.69 -16.78
C GLN A 202 -19.54 8.17 -16.96
N GLU A 203 -20.61 8.64 -16.32
CA GLU A 203 -20.98 10.06 -16.27
C GLU A 203 -19.93 10.90 -15.54
N LEU A 204 -19.30 10.34 -14.50
CA LEU A 204 -18.11 10.92 -13.85
C LEU A 204 -16.84 10.83 -14.70
N SER A 205 -16.94 10.37 -15.97
CA SER A 205 -15.81 10.12 -16.85
C SER A 205 -14.76 9.19 -16.22
N ILE A 206 -15.24 8.15 -15.52
CA ILE A 206 -14.44 7.04 -15.00
C ILE A 206 -14.64 5.86 -15.97
N PRO A 207 -13.58 5.27 -16.53
CA PRO A 207 -13.68 4.25 -17.58
C PRO A 207 -14.05 2.87 -17.02
N PHE A 208 -15.17 2.78 -16.31
CA PHE A 208 -15.61 1.58 -15.61
C PHE A 208 -16.47 0.67 -16.50
N HIS A 209 -16.16 -0.63 -16.52
CA HIS A 209 -16.86 -1.64 -17.31
C HIS A 209 -16.89 -3.00 -16.61
N TRP A 210 -18.06 -3.62 -16.60
CA TRP A 210 -18.25 -5.01 -16.22
C TRP A 210 -17.94 -5.95 -17.39
N TYR A 211 -17.27 -7.06 -17.10
CA TYR A 211 -17.08 -8.17 -18.04
C TYR A 211 -17.08 -9.51 -17.30
N VAL A 212 -17.32 -10.61 -18.04
CA VAL A 212 -17.19 -11.95 -17.48
C VAL A 212 -15.81 -12.49 -17.78
N GLY A 213 -15.06 -12.86 -16.73
CA GLY A 213 -13.73 -13.43 -16.87
C GLY A 213 -13.76 -14.71 -17.70
N LYS A 214 -12.86 -14.83 -18.69
CA LYS A 214 -12.83 -15.97 -19.61
C LYS A 214 -12.62 -17.30 -18.88
N GLU A 215 -11.73 -17.31 -17.90
CA GLU A 215 -11.35 -18.48 -17.11
C GLU A 215 -12.20 -18.60 -15.84
N SER A 216 -12.27 -17.51 -15.06
CA SER A 216 -12.97 -17.47 -13.77
C SER A 216 -14.49 -17.70 -13.92
N LYS A 217 -15.04 -17.30 -15.08
CA LYS A 217 -16.49 -17.16 -15.32
C LYS A 217 -17.18 -16.23 -14.32
N GLN A 218 -16.42 -15.41 -13.60
CA GLN A 218 -16.94 -14.46 -12.62
C GLN A 218 -17.21 -13.11 -13.28
N LEU A 219 -18.08 -12.31 -12.66
CA LEU A 219 -18.26 -10.93 -13.06
C LEU A 219 -17.13 -10.08 -12.47
N GLU A 220 -16.35 -9.48 -13.34
CA GLU A 220 -15.12 -8.73 -13.04
C GLU A 220 -15.19 -7.32 -13.62
N PHE A 221 -14.26 -6.48 -13.18
CA PHE A 221 -14.02 -5.15 -13.72
C PHE A 221 -12.51 -4.91 -13.77
N ARG A 222 -12.08 -3.98 -14.62
CA ARG A 222 -10.66 -3.61 -14.72
C ARG A 222 -10.29 -2.80 -13.48
N GLU A 223 -9.19 -3.17 -12.82
CA GLU A 223 -8.65 -2.41 -11.69
C GLU A 223 -8.45 -0.93 -12.05
N LEU A 224 -8.85 -0.06 -11.13
CA LEU A 224 -8.73 1.39 -11.28
C LEU A 224 -7.31 1.83 -10.92
N THR A 225 -6.70 2.65 -11.77
CA THR A 225 -5.38 3.23 -11.50
C THR A 225 -5.47 4.27 -10.38
N GLY A 226 -4.33 4.63 -9.78
CA GLY A 226 -4.28 5.65 -8.73
C GLY A 226 -4.97 6.97 -9.10
N PRO A 227 -4.65 7.60 -10.25
CA PRO A 227 -5.34 8.82 -10.68
C PRO A 227 -6.85 8.65 -10.86
N VAL A 228 -7.31 7.47 -11.30
CA VAL A 228 -8.75 7.18 -11.47
C VAL A 228 -9.43 6.99 -10.11
N LYS A 229 -8.76 6.37 -9.13
CA LYS A 229 -9.25 6.28 -7.74
C LYS A 229 -9.34 7.66 -7.09
N VAL A 230 -8.33 8.52 -7.25
CA VAL A 230 -8.38 9.91 -6.79
C VAL A 230 -9.63 10.60 -7.33
N LYS A 231 -9.86 10.52 -8.65
CA LYS A 231 -11.05 11.10 -9.28
C LYS A 231 -12.36 10.51 -8.75
N LEU A 232 -12.40 9.20 -8.51
CA LEU A 232 -13.55 8.53 -7.92
C LEU A 232 -13.89 9.12 -6.55
N PHE A 233 -12.93 9.12 -5.63
CA PHE A 233 -13.16 9.59 -4.25
C PHE A 233 -13.45 11.09 -4.16
N GLN A 234 -12.98 11.89 -5.13
CA GLN A 234 -13.31 13.31 -5.21
C GLN A 234 -14.76 13.61 -5.59
N HIS A 235 -15.41 12.74 -6.37
CA HIS A 235 -16.69 13.07 -7.02
C HIS A 235 -17.82 12.08 -6.73
N ILE A 236 -17.52 10.93 -6.12
CA ILE A 236 -18.54 9.91 -5.84
C ILE A 236 -19.57 10.44 -4.84
N ASN A 237 -20.84 10.23 -5.17
CA ASN A 237 -21.96 10.41 -4.27
C ASN A 237 -22.55 9.03 -3.97
N ILE A 238 -22.17 8.46 -2.83
CA ILE A 238 -22.63 7.14 -2.41
C ILE A 238 -24.15 7.12 -2.18
N SER A 239 -24.73 8.19 -1.65
CA SER A 239 -26.18 8.27 -1.41
C SER A 239 -26.98 8.15 -2.71
N SER A 240 -26.46 8.71 -3.82
CA SER A 240 -27.08 8.56 -5.14
C SER A 240 -26.93 7.16 -5.73
N LEU A 241 -25.83 6.45 -5.41
CA LEU A 241 -25.57 5.09 -5.88
C LEU A 241 -26.36 4.03 -5.11
N LEU A 242 -26.60 4.23 -3.81
CA LEU A 242 -27.26 3.29 -2.90
C LEU A 242 -28.42 3.97 -2.13
N PRO A 243 -29.42 4.55 -2.81
CA PRO A 243 -30.45 5.37 -2.17
C PRO A 243 -31.37 4.60 -1.22
N ASN A 244 -31.47 3.27 -1.40
CA ASN A 244 -32.34 2.39 -0.61
C ASN A 244 -31.53 1.38 0.22
N SER A 245 -30.27 1.67 0.53
CA SER A 245 -29.48 0.79 1.41
C SER A 245 -29.86 0.99 2.87
N ASP A 246 -29.81 -0.08 3.66
CA ASP A 246 -30.06 -0.01 5.11
C ASP A 246 -29.08 0.96 5.79
N ASN A 247 -27.89 1.12 5.21
CA ASN A 247 -26.81 1.99 5.68
C ASN A 247 -26.65 3.28 4.83
N HIS A 248 -27.75 3.80 4.26
CA HIS A 248 -27.73 4.95 3.34
C HIS A 248 -27.17 6.24 3.94
N GLU A 249 -27.25 6.43 5.26
CA GLU A 249 -26.62 7.59 5.94
C GLU A 249 -25.17 7.33 6.37
N THR A 250 -24.84 6.09 6.70
CA THR A 250 -23.54 5.72 7.28
C THR A 250 -22.49 5.46 6.20
N THR A 251 -22.86 4.77 5.12
CA THR A 251 -21.93 4.41 4.04
C THR A 251 -21.28 5.64 3.39
N PRO A 252 -22.01 6.73 3.06
CA PRO A 252 -21.39 7.95 2.55
C PRO A 252 -20.36 8.53 3.51
N LYS A 253 -20.67 8.59 4.82
CA LYS A 253 -19.75 9.11 5.85
C LYS A 253 -18.45 8.30 5.94
N ILE A 254 -18.50 6.99 5.70
CA ILE A 254 -17.29 6.14 5.65
C ILE A 254 -16.41 6.53 4.44
N TRP A 255 -17.01 6.75 3.28
CA TRP A 255 -16.27 7.14 2.07
C TRP A 255 -15.69 8.54 2.18
N ASP A 256 -16.51 9.52 2.58
CA ASP A 256 -16.09 10.91 2.78
C ASP A 256 -15.05 11.02 3.90
N GLY A 257 -15.26 10.31 5.01
CA GLY A 257 -14.33 10.25 6.13
C GLY A 257 -12.96 9.71 5.70
N PHE A 258 -12.93 8.63 4.92
CA PHE A 258 -11.66 8.10 4.40
C PHE A 258 -10.98 9.09 3.45
N TRP A 259 -11.73 9.70 2.53
CA TRP A 259 -11.16 10.68 1.60
C TRP A 259 -10.56 11.89 2.33
N ASN A 260 -11.24 12.38 3.37
CA ASN A 260 -10.76 13.46 4.22
C ASN A 260 -9.49 13.07 4.97
N ILE A 261 -9.42 11.87 5.55
CA ILE A 261 -8.19 11.35 6.20
C ILE A 261 -6.99 11.32 5.24
N ILE A 262 -7.23 10.98 3.97
CA ILE A 262 -6.18 10.97 2.94
C ILE A 262 -5.76 12.38 2.54
N GLN A 263 -6.67 13.37 2.57
CA GLN A 263 -6.30 14.77 2.29
C GLN A 263 -5.50 15.38 3.44
N ASP A 264 -5.86 15.07 4.70
CA ASP A 264 -5.16 15.61 5.86
C ASP A 264 -3.67 15.21 5.86
N GLN A 265 -3.35 13.97 5.47
CA GLN A 265 -1.98 13.44 5.41
C GLN A 265 -1.02 14.20 4.49
N LYS A 266 -1.53 15.14 3.67
CA LYS A 266 -0.72 15.98 2.78
C LYS A 266 -0.20 17.26 3.43
N GLN A 267 -0.60 17.50 4.68
CA GLN A 267 -0.22 18.68 5.44
C GLN A 267 0.92 18.35 6.41
N ASP A 268 1.57 19.40 6.91
CA ASP A 268 2.50 19.28 8.03
C ASP A 268 1.69 19.19 9.35
N PHE A 269 2.06 18.25 10.23
CA PHE A 269 1.38 18.00 11.49
C PHE A 269 2.19 18.49 12.69
N ASN A 270 1.58 19.32 13.53
CA ASN A 270 2.03 19.53 14.89
C ASN A 270 1.41 18.47 15.84
N HIS A 271 1.78 18.48 17.12
CA HIS A 271 1.30 17.51 18.10
C HIS A 271 -0.25 17.50 18.25
N GLU A 272 -0.89 18.68 18.28
CA GLU A 272 -2.36 18.77 18.36
C GLU A 272 -3.03 18.23 17.08
N ASP A 273 -2.43 18.48 15.91
CA ASP A 273 -2.90 17.92 14.65
C ASP A 273 -2.84 16.39 14.65
N VAL A 274 -1.76 15.81 15.20
CA VAL A 274 -1.60 14.34 15.30
C VAL A 274 -2.69 13.73 16.18
N GLU A 275 -2.97 14.31 17.35
CA GLU A 275 -4.01 13.82 18.24
C GLU A 275 -5.41 13.94 17.60
N CYS A 276 -5.68 15.05 16.92
CA CYS A 276 -6.91 15.24 16.15
C CYS A 276 -7.05 14.19 15.03
N PHE A 277 -5.97 13.95 14.28
CA PHE A 277 -5.92 12.95 13.23
C PHE A 277 -6.17 11.54 13.76
N LYS A 278 -5.50 11.18 14.86
CA LYS A 278 -5.70 9.88 15.53
C LYS A 278 -7.15 9.69 15.95
N GLY A 279 -7.78 10.71 16.56
CA GLY A 279 -9.20 10.68 16.92
C GLY A 279 -10.12 10.52 15.70
N LYS A 280 -9.80 11.20 14.59
CA LYS A 280 -10.54 11.11 13.32
C LYS A 280 -10.45 9.72 12.70
N VAL A 281 -9.26 9.13 12.64
CA VAL A 281 -9.05 7.76 12.12
C VAL A 281 -9.75 6.72 13.01
N THR A 282 -9.69 6.90 14.33
CA THR A 282 -10.38 6.02 15.30
C THR A 282 -11.89 6.05 15.07
N SER A 283 -12.48 7.24 15.02
CA SER A 283 -13.91 7.44 14.78
C SER A 283 -14.34 6.86 13.42
N TRP A 284 -13.49 7.00 12.39
CA TRP A 284 -13.76 6.42 11.08
C TRP A 284 -13.74 4.89 11.10
N LEU A 285 -12.79 4.27 11.79
CA LEU A 285 -12.70 2.81 11.89
C LEU A 285 -13.87 2.23 12.71
N GLU A 286 -14.27 2.89 13.79
CA GLU A 286 -15.46 2.53 14.57
C GLU A 286 -16.73 2.63 13.72
N LEU A 287 -16.90 3.73 12.98
CA LEU A 287 -18.01 3.90 12.05
C LEU A 287 -18.01 2.80 10.97
N PHE A 288 -16.85 2.48 10.41
CA PHE A 288 -16.68 1.39 9.43
C PHE A 288 -17.18 0.05 9.98
N LEU A 289 -16.89 -0.25 11.25
CA LEU A 289 -17.29 -1.49 11.91
C LEU A 289 -18.78 -1.56 12.26
N THR A 290 -19.53 -0.46 12.19
CA THR A 290 -20.99 -0.50 12.32
C THR A 290 -21.69 -1.04 11.07
N VAL A 291 -21.03 -0.96 9.91
CA VAL A 291 -21.56 -1.39 8.60
C VAL A 291 -20.88 -2.66 8.11
N TYR A 292 -19.58 -2.81 8.37
CA TYR A 292 -18.74 -3.87 7.81
C TYR A 292 -18.12 -4.76 8.89
N GLN A 293 -17.61 -5.93 8.48
CA GLN A 293 -17.15 -6.96 9.40
C GLN A 293 -15.68 -6.76 9.78
N ALA A 294 -15.27 -7.27 10.95
CA ALA A 294 -13.88 -7.28 11.39
C ALA A 294 -12.91 -7.86 10.34
N LYS A 295 -13.34 -8.88 9.59
CA LYS A 295 -12.54 -9.50 8.50
C LYS A 295 -12.26 -8.55 7.32
N ASP A 296 -13.06 -7.50 7.18
CA ASP A 296 -12.90 -6.48 6.14
C ASP A 296 -11.80 -5.45 6.55
N VAL A 297 -11.33 -5.46 7.82
CA VAL A 297 -10.22 -4.63 8.30
C VAL A 297 -8.87 -5.21 7.89
N THR A 298 -8.19 -4.50 7.00
CA THR A 298 -6.91 -4.93 6.41
C THR A 298 -5.69 -4.49 7.23
N PRO A 299 -4.50 -5.06 6.99
CA PRO A 299 -3.26 -4.55 7.58
C PRO A 299 -3.01 -3.06 7.29
N TYR A 300 -3.39 -2.55 6.12
CA TYR A 300 -3.28 -1.12 5.79
C TYR A 300 -4.22 -0.25 6.61
N MET A 301 -5.45 -0.70 6.90
CA MET A 301 -6.36 0.03 7.79
C MET A 301 -5.83 0.05 9.23
N HIS A 302 -5.28 -1.07 9.69
CA HIS A 302 -4.62 -1.12 10.99
C HIS A 302 -3.39 -0.21 11.04
N ALA A 303 -2.56 -0.18 9.99
CA ALA A 303 -1.43 0.73 9.89
C ALA A 303 -1.85 2.20 9.90
N LEU A 304 -2.92 2.55 9.19
CA LEU A 304 -3.51 3.89 9.19
C LEU A 304 -3.90 4.33 10.61
N TYR A 305 -4.46 3.43 11.40
CA TYR A 305 -4.86 3.69 12.78
C TYR A 305 -3.69 3.72 13.76
N ALA A 306 -2.84 2.69 13.74
CA ALA A 306 -1.84 2.48 14.79
C ALA A 306 -0.48 3.12 14.50
N GLN A 307 -0.08 3.22 13.23
CA GLN A 307 1.30 3.59 12.88
C GLN A 307 1.41 4.98 12.27
N VAL A 308 0.47 5.37 11.40
CA VAL A 308 0.51 6.68 10.74
C VAL A 308 0.56 7.84 11.75
N PRO A 309 -0.22 7.84 12.85
CA PRO A 309 -0.09 8.90 13.86
C PRO A 309 1.29 8.96 14.51
N GLU A 310 1.90 7.81 14.83
CA GLU A 310 3.25 7.77 15.41
C GLU A 310 4.32 8.24 14.41
N PHE A 311 4.19 7.88 13.13
CA PHE A 311 5.07 8.40 12.10
C PHE A 311 4.90 9.91 11.89
N LEU A 312 3.67 10.43 11.93
CA LEU A 312 3.43 11.87 11.88
C LEU A 312 4.02 12.60 13.09
N GLN A 313 3.95 11.99 14.28
CA GLN A 313 4.59 12.51 15.49
C GLN A 313 6.12 12.58 15.37
N LEU A 314 6.73 11.61 14.69
CA LEU A 314 8.18 11.55 14.47
C LEU A 314 8.65 12.48 13.35
N TYR A 315 7.89 12.56 12.24
CA TYR A 315 8.39 13.12 10.98
C TYR A 315 7.59 14.30 10.45
N THR A 316 6.51 14.72 11.12
CA THR A 316 5.64 15.86 10.74
C THR A 316 4.83 15.64 9.47
N ASN A 317 5.42 15.07 8.41
CA ASN A 317 4.80 14.89 7.11
C ASN A 317 5.35 13.64 6.41
N LEU A 318 4.43 12.75 5.98
CA LEU A 318 4.79 11.49 5.33
C LEU A 318 4.91 11.59 3.81
N GLU A 319 4.53 12.72 3.20
CA GLU A 319 4.64 12.90 1.74
C GLU A 319 6.09 12.81 1.24
N TYR A 320 7.07 13.11 2.08
CA TYR A 320 8.49 12.99 1.71
C TYR A 320 8.97 11.54 1.60
N PHE A 321 8.22 10.57 2.13
CA PHE A 321 8.57 9.16 2.16
C PHE A 321 7.85 8.33 1.08
N ILE A 322 6.99 8.94 0.27
CA ILE A 322 6.14 8.22 -0.70
C ILE A 322 6.90 7.80 -1.95
N GLN A 323 6.46 6.71 -2.59
CA GLN A 323 7.15 6.12 -3.73
C GLN A 323 6.72 6.66 -5.11
N GLN A 324 6.06 7.82 -5.16
CA GLN A 324 5.51 8.36 -6.41
C GLN A 324 6.59 8.62 -7.48
N GLY A 325 7.75 9.13 -7.09
CA GLY A 325 8.89 9.34 -7.99
C GLY A 325 9.43 8.02 -8.56
N MET A 326 9.56 7.00 -7.70
CA MET A 326 10.02 5.67 -8.09
C MET A 326 9.08 4.96 -9.08
N GLU A 327 7.75 5.03 -8.87
CA GLU A 327 6.78 4.38 -9.76
C GLU A 327 6.91 4.82 -11.24
N LYS A 328 7.32 6.07 -11.47
CA LYS A 328 7.57 6.61 -12.83
C LYS A 328 8.79 5.95 -13.49
N TYR A 329 9.85 5.69 -12.73
CA TYR A 329 11.01 4.91 -13.22
C TYR A 329 10.66 3.46 -13.48
N ASP A 330 9.79 2.89 -12.66
CA ASP A 330 9.39 1.48 -12.74
C ASP A 330 8.76 1.14 -14.09
N VAL A 331 7.94 2.06 -14.63
CA VAL A 331 7.39 1.96 -15.99
C VAL A 331 8.51 2.00 -17.04
N THR A 332 9.46 2.92 -16.88
CA THR A 332 10.59 3.10 -17.80
C THR A 332 11.51 1.88 -17.84
N SER A 333 11.89 1.32 -16.69
CA SER A 333 12.71 0.10 -16.59
C SER A 333 11.99 -1.11 -17.21
N LYS A 334 10.69 -1.29 -16.93
CA LYS A 334 9.88 -2.35 -17.55
C LYS A 334 9.85 -2.21 -19.08
N ASN A 335 9.75 -0.99 -19.60
CA ASN A 335 9.80 -0.71 -21.02
C ASN A 335 11.20 -0.99 -21.62
N PHE A 336 12.28 -0.58 -20.94
CA PHE A 336 13.65 -0.88 -21.36
C PHE A 336 13.87 -2.38 -21.53
N PHE A 337 13.53 -3.19 -20.53
CA PHE A 337 13.71 -4.64 -20.62
C PHE A 337 12.78 -5.33 -21.63
N ARG A 338 11.57 -4.80 -21.84
CA ARG A 338 10.70 -5.26 -22.94
C ARG A 338 11.33 -4.96 -24.29
N SER A 339 11.90 -3.77 -24.48
CA SER A 339 12.53 -3.35 -25.73
C SER A 339 13.84 -4.09 -26.04
N SER A 340 14.64 -4.43 -25.03
CA SER A 340 15.90 -5.17 -25.20
C SER A 340 15.68 -6.66 -25.46
N ASN A 341 14.59 -7.25 -24.96
CA ASN A 341 14.18 -8.61 -25.36
C ASN A 341 13.79 -8.72 -26.86
N HIS A 342 13.45 -7.60 -27.51
CA HIS A 342 13.20 -7.57 -28.96
C HIS A 342 14.48 -7.36 -29.80
N ARG A 343 15.61 -6.97 -29.18
CA ARG A 343 16.89 -6.74 -29.87
C ARG A 343 17.82 -7.95 -29.87
N SER A 344 17.50 -9.03 -29.17
CA SER A 344 18.32 -10.25 -29.11
C SER A 344 18.01 -11.30 -30.19
N PHE A 345 17.30 -10.92 -31.27
CA PHE A 345 17.07 -11.78 -32.45
C PHE A 345 17.34 -11.05 -33.78
N SER A 346 18.39 -10.23 -33.86
CA SER A 346 18.94 -9.79 -35.14
C SER A 346 20.31 -9.14 -34.96
N THR A 347 21.36 -9.95 -34.84
CA THR A 347 22.70 -9.69 -35.41
C THR A 347 23.71 -10.72 -34.87
N SER A 348 23.56 -11.96 -35.33
CA SER A 348 24.70 -12.85 -35.52
C SER A 348 24.84 -13.05 -37.01
N THR A 349 25.75 -12.28 -37.63
CA THR A 349 26.63 -12.62 -38.76
C THR A 349 27.09 -11.33 -39.45
N ASN A 350 28.39 -11.05 -39.40
CA ASN A 350 29.29 -10.96 -40.56
C ASN A 350 30.37 -9.86 -40.49
N PHE A 351 31.60 -10.38 -40.45
CA PHE A 351 32.90 -9.91 -40.94
C PHE A 351 33.63 -8.75 -40.24
N LEU A 352 34.84 -9.13 -39.78
CA LEU A 352 36.14 -8.43 -39.78
C LEU A 352 36.16 -6.92 -39.57
#